data_AF-A0A533SDF4-F1
#
_entry.id   AF-A0A533SDF4-F1
#
_cell.length_a   1.000
_cell.length_b   1.000
_cell.length_c   1.000
_cell.angle_alpha   90.00
_cell.angle_beta   90.00
_cell.angle_gamma   90.00
#
_symmetry.space_group_name_H-M   'P 1'
#
loop_
_entity.id
_entity.type
_entity.pdbx_description
1 polymer ?
#
loop_
_entity_poly.entity_id
_entity_poly.type
_entity_poly.pdbx_seq_one_letter_code
_entity_poly.pdbx_strand_id
1 'polypeptide(L)'
;MSDGRYLIFEVAGQKYALAVEDVAEIMNPPALYALPKAPAYYRGLMNCHGRPLTVLDLATLYKGVPQDKEGKILVLEGKTVNLALLVPRVIGIVSGLHSAE
;
A
#
# COMPACT_ATOMS: atom_id res chain seq x y z
N MET A 1 14.76 23.71 -3.32
CA MET A 1 13.42 23.13 -3.07
C MET A 1 13.43 21.79 -3.79
N SER A 2 13.29 20.68 -3.07
CA SER A 2 13.71 19.34 -3.54
C SER A 2 12.71 18.72 -4.52
N ASP A 3 13.23 18.13 -5.61
CA ASP A 3 12.49 17.20 -6.46
C ASP A 3 11.87 16.10 -5.59
N GLY A 4 10.54 16.00 -5.59
CA GLY A 4 9.83 14.96 -4.84
C GLY A 4 10.07 13.60 -5.48
N ARG A 5 10.32 12.57 -4.66
CA ARG A 5 10.40 11.18 -5.12
C ARG A 5 9.08 10.48 -4.86
N TYR A 6 8.64 9.70 -5.84
CA TYR A 6 7.36 9.00 -5.78
C TYR A 6 7.54 7.50 -6.01
N LEU A 7 6.94 6.70 -5.15
CA LEU A 7 6.78 5.26 -5.36
C LEU A 7 5.59 5.03 -6.29
N ILE A 8 5.85 4.40 -7.43
CA ILE A 8 4.84 4.04 -8.42
C ILE A 8 4.43 2.58 -8.23
N PHE A 9 3.12 2.34 -8.17
CA PHE A 9 2.53 1.00 -8.06
C PHE A 9 1.27 0.92 -8.93
N GLU A 10 0.82 -0.29 -9.20
CA GLU A 10 -0.34 -0.56 -10.06
C GLU A 10 -1.41 -1.34 -9.32
N VAL A 11 -2.65 -0.87 -9.44
CA VAL A 11 -3.85 -1.54 -8.92
C VAL A 11 -4.87 -1.57 -10.05
N ALA A 12 -5.40 -2.77 -10.35
CA ALA A 12 -6.42 -2.95 -11.38
C ALA A 12 -6.09 -2.30 -12.75
N GLY A 13 -4.83 -2.35 -13.16
CA GLY A 13 -4.34 -1.79 -14.43
C GLY A 13 -4.14 -0.27 -14.42
N GLN A 14 -4.34 0.40 -13.29
CA GLN A 14 -4.12 1.83 -13.11
C GLN A 14 -2.89 2.09 -12.27
N LYS A 15 -2.08 3.08 -12.67
CA LYS A 15 -0.88 3.50 -11.95
C LYS A 15 -1.21 4.58 -10.93
N TYR A 16 -0.65 4.41 -9.74
CA TYR A 16 -0.76 5.34 -8.63
C TYR A 16 0.63 5.72 -8.13
N ALA A 17 0.70 6.84 -7.41
CA ALA A 17 1.92 7.37 -6.83
C ALA A 17 1.69 7.71 -5.35
N LEU A 18 2.67 7.38 -4.52
CA LEU A 18 2.79 7.88 -3.15
C LEU A 18 4.12 8.60 -3.01
N ALA A 19 4.17 9.69 -2.25
CA ALA A 19 5.44 10.29 -1.88
C ALA A 19 6.28 9.26 -1.13
N VAL A 20 7.56 9.13 -1.48
CA VAL A 20 8.45 8.16 -0.82
C VAL A 20 8.57 8.48 0.67
N GLU A 21 8.45 9.74 1.06
CA GLU A 21 8.48 10.15 2.48
C GLU A 21 7.30 9.59 3.29
N ASP A 22 6.17 9.25 2.66
CA ASP A 22 4.99 8.69 3.34
C ASP A 22 5.03 7.15 3.45
N VAL A 23 6.00 6.50 2.77
CA VAL A 23 6.14 5.04 2.75
C VAL A 23 7.27 4.62 3.70
N ALA A 24 6.90 4.09 4.86
CA ALA A 24 7.86 3.66 5.87
C ALA A 24 8.54 2.33 5.51
N GLU A 25 7.81 1.40 4.90
CA GLU A 25 8.35 0.08 4.55
C GLU A 25 7.64 -0.53 3.34
N ILE A 26 8.40 -1.29 2.52
CA ILE A 26 7.87 -2.13 1.46
C ILE A 26 8.27 -3.57 1.75
N MET A 27 7.30 -4.46 1.94
CA MET A 27 7.56 -5.83 2.34
C MET A 27 6.68 -6.84 1.60
N ASN A 28 7.06 -8.11 1.66
CA ASN A 28 6.15 -9.19 1.26
C ASN A 28 5.04 -9.34 2.32
N PRO A 29 3.82 -9.74 1.93
CA PRO A 29 2.75 -9.98 2.89
C PRO A 29 3.16 -11.08 3.89
N PRO A 30 3.17 -10.80 5.21
CA PRO A 30 3.40 -11.83 6.21
C PRO A 30 2.13 -12.68 6.38
N ALA A 31 2.17 -13.63 7.32
CA ALA A 31 0.94 -14.25 7.80
C ALA A 31 0.02 -13.18 8.38
N LEU A 32 -1.24 -13.18 7.94
CA LEU A 32 -2.25 -12.22 8.37
C LEU A 32 -3.22 -12.89 9.35
N TYR A 33 -3.58 -12.16 10.40
CA TYR A 33 -4.64 -12.55 11.32
C TYR A 33 -5.97 -12.11 10.74
N ALA A 34 -6.96 -13.01 10.72
CA ALA A 34 -8.28 -12.69 10.19
C ALA A 34 -8.94 -11.56 11.00
N LEU A 35 -9.63 -10.65 10.30
CA LEU A 35 -10.50 -9.63 10.90
C LEU A 35 -11.96 -10.08 10.80
N PRO A 36 -12.58 -10.56 11.90
CA PRO A 36 -13.95 -11.04 11.87
C PRO A 36 -14.93 -9.93 11.46
N LYS A 37 -15.91 -10.27 10.61
CA LYS A 37 -16.96 -9.36 10.13
C LYS A 37 -16.45 -8.14 9.34
N ALA A 38 -15.16 -8.06 9.03
CA ALA A 38 -14.64 -6.97 8.21
C ALA A 38 -15.03 -7.19 6.72
N PRO A 39 -15.26 -6.11 5.97
CA PRO A 39 -15.39 -6.18 4.52
C PRO A 39 -14.21 -6.90 3.86
N ALA A 40 -14.44 -7.55 2.72
CA ALA A 40 -13.44 -8.40 2.05
C ALA A 40 -12.14 -7.67 1.67
N TYR A 41 -12.19 -6.35 1.51
CA TYR A 41 -11.01 -5.52 1.23
C TYR A 41 -10.11 -5.31 2.46
N TYR A 42 -10.58 -5.60 3.67
CA TYR A 42 -9.70 -5.76 4.83
C TYR A 42 -9.17 -7.18 4.84
N ARG A 43 -7.93 -7.35 4.37
CA ARG A 43 -7.32 -8.66 4.25
C ARG A 43 -7.03 -9.30 5.61
N GLY A 44 -6.78 -8.49 6.62
CA GLY A 44 -6.53 -8.92 7.98
C GLY A 44 -5.72 -7.90 8.78
N LEU A 45 -5.19 -8.36 9.90
CA LEU A 45 -4.21 -7.66 10.72
C LEU A 45 -2.82 -8.27 10.49
N MET A 46 -1.80 -7.44 10.54
CA MET A 46 -0.41 -7.87 10.66
C MET A 46 0.27 -7.13 11.81
N ASN A 47 1.39 -7.68 12.28
CA ASN A 47 2.25 -6.98 13.22
C ASN A 47 3.49 -6.46 12.47
N CYS A 48 3.74 -5.16 12.55
CA CYS A 48 4.92 -4.52 11.97
C CYS A 48 5.67 -3.82 13.12
N HIS A 49 6.89 -4.27 13.42
CA HIS A 49 7.72 -3.74 14.52
C HIS A 49 6.98 -3.60 15.86
N GLY A 50 6.16 -4.60 16.21
CA GLY A 50 5.39 -4.60 17.47
C GLY A 50 4.12 -3.72 17.45
N ARG A 51 3.79 -3.13 16.30
CA ARG A 51 2.58 -2.33 16.10
C ARG A 51 1.59 -3.09 15.21
N PRO A 52 0.34 -3.30 15.66
CA PRO A 52 -0.69 -3.91 14.83
C PRO A 52 -1.13 -2.95 13.72
N LEU A 53 -1.14 -3.43 12.48
CA LEU A 53 -1.58 -2.70 11.29
C LEU A 53 -2.68 -3.47 10.58
N THR A 54 -3.74 -2.77 10.17
CA THR A 54 -4.75 -3.32 9.26
C THR A 54 -4.21 -3.31 7.84
N VAL A 55 -4.41 -4.43 7.14
CA VAL A 55 -3.99 -4.59 5.75
C VAL A 55 -5.20 -4.40 4.84
N LEU A 56 -5.18 -3.32 4.07
CA LEU A 56 -6.19 -3.00 3.05
C LEU A 56 -5.72 -3.51 1.68
N ASP A 57 -6.46 -4.44 1.10
CA ASP A 57 -6.23 -4.94 -0.26
C ASP A 57 -6.87 -4.00 -1.27
N LEU A 58 -6.03 -3.19 -1.93
CA LEU A 58 -6.50 -2.19 -2.89
C LEU A 58 -7.10 -2.82 -4.15
N ALA A 59 -6.67 -4.01 -4.54
CA ALA A 59 -7.22 -4.67 -5.72
C ALA A 59 -8.62 -5.23 -5.43
N THR A 60 -8.80 -5.83 -4.25
CA THR A 60 -10.12 -6.25 -3.78
C THR A 60 -11.04 -5.06 -3.53
N LEU A 61 -10.52 -3.96 -2.98
CA LEU A 61 -11.28 -2.71 -2.80
C LEU A 61 -11.79 -2.17 -4.13
N TYR A 62 -10.94 -2.12 -5.17
CA TYR A 62 -11.29 -1.58 -6.48
C TYR A 62 -12.24 -2.49 -7.27
N LYS A 63 -12.01 -3.81 -7.25
CA LYS A 63 -12.79 -4.78 -8.03
C LYS A 63 -14.04 -5.30 -7.31
N GLY A 64 -14.14 -5.11 -6.00
CA GLY A 64 -15.24 -5.62 -5.18
C GLY A 64 -15.22 -7.13 -4.92
N VAL A 65 -14.23 -7.85 -5.45
CA VAL A 65 -14.08 -9.30 -5.28
C VAL A 65 -12.66 -9.66 -4.86
N PRO A 66 -12.47 -10.64 -3.95
CA PRO A 66 -11.15 -11.07 -3.50
C PRO A 66 -10.22 -11.41 -4.67
N GLN A 67 -8.96 -10.97 -4.60
CA GLN A 67 -7.93 -11.29 -5.58
C GLN A 67 -6.97 -12.36 -5.02
N ASP A 68 -6.30 -13.09 -5.93
CA ASP A 68 -5.26 -14.06 -5.56
C ASP A 68 -4.06 -13.39 -4.87
N LYS A 69 -3.37 -14.18 -4.04
CA LYS A 69 -2.61 -13.73 -2.84
C LYS A 69 -1.25 -13.08 -3.09
N GLU A 70 -1.00 -12.53 -4.28
CA GLU A 70 0.32 -12.01 -4.63
C GLU A 70 0.37 -10.48 -4.59
N GLY A 71 1.46 -9.94 -4.08
CA GLY A 71 1.65 -8.49 -4.01
C GLY A 71 2.73 -8.06 -3.04
N LYS A 72 2.78 -6.75 -2.81
CA LYS A 72 3.63 -6.10 -1.80
C LYS A 72 2.75 -5.35 -0.83
N ILE A 73 3.18 -5.30 0.43
CA ILE A 73 2.60 -4.40 1.42
C ILE A 73 3.41 -3.11 1.45
N LEU A 74 2.71 -1.99 1.30
CA LEU A 74 3.22 -0.65 1.55
C LEU A 74 2.76 -0.21 2.93
N VAL A 75 3.69 -0.05 3.87
CA VAL A 75 3.39 0.48 5.21
C VAL A 75 3.45 2.00 5.14
N LEU A 76 2.34 2.64 5.46
CA LEU A 76 2.23 4.09 5.51
C LEU A 76 2.23 4.57 6.96
N GLU A 77 3.10 5.54 7.25
CA GLU A 77 3.10 6.26 8.52
C GLU A 77 2.31 7.56 8.37
N GLY A 78 1.03 7.50 8.74
CA GLY A 78 0.16 8.67 8.76
C GLY A 78 0.24 9.38 10.10
N LYS A 79 -0.04 10.69 10.11
CA LYS A 79 -0.10 11.48 11.36
C LYS A 79 -1.20 11.00 12.33
N THR A 80 -2.25 10.35 11.81
CA THR A 80 -3.44 9.95 12.59
C THR A 80 -3.65 8.44 12.62
N VAL A 81 -3.30 7.74 11.54
CA VAL A 81 -3.44 6.28 11.45
C VAL A 81 -2.30 5.72 10.62
N ASN A 82 -1.73 4.61 11.10
CA ASN A 82 -0.80 3.81 10.32
C ASN A 82 -1.60 2.75 9.57
N LEU A 83 -1.36 2.63 8.28
CA LEU A 83 -2.11 1.74 7.38
C LEU A 83 -1.14 0.91 6.57
N ALA A 84 -1.52 -0.34 6.28
CA ALA A 84 -0.80 -1.18 5.35
C ALA A 84 -1.65 -1.39 4.09
N LEU A 85 -1.08 -1.10 2.92
CA LEU A 85 -1.72 -1.29 1.63
C LEU A 85 -1.15 -2.51 0.96
N LEU A 86 -1.96 -3.54 0.73
CA LEU A 86 -1.62 -4.63 -0.17
C LEU A 86 -1.87 -4.19 -1.61
N VAL A 87 -0.79 -4.10 -2.38
CA VAL A 87 -0.81 -3.73 -3.81
C VAL A 87 -0.33 -4.90 -4.66
N PRO A 88 -0.98 -5.20 -5.79
CA PRO A 88 -0.56 -6.30 -6.66
C PRO A 88 0.85 -6.12 -7.20
N ARG A 89 1.24 -4.89 -7.55
CA ARG A 89 2.50 -4.64 -8.24
C ARG A 89 3.11 -3.29 -7.84
N VAL A 90 4.36 -3.32 -7.41
CA VAL A 90 5.23 -2.14 -7.31
C VAL A 90 6.05 -2.03 -8.59
N ILE A 91 6.08 -0.84 -9.18
CA ILE A 91 6.80 -0.58 -10.45
C ILE A 91 8.20 -0.05 -10.17
N GLY A 92 8.33 0.94 -9.28
CA GLY A 92 9.62 1.56 -8.96
C GLY A 92 9.46 2.95 -8.37
N ILE A 93 10.58 3.68 -8.22
CA ILE A 93 10.59 5.06 -7.73
C ILE A 93 10.95 5.99 -8.89
N VAL A 94 10.26 7.11 -9.00
CA VAL A 94 10.54 8.18 -9.98
C VAL A 94 10.75 9.52 -9.26
N SER A 95 11.61 10.36 -9.83
CA SER A 95 11.73 11.76 -9.42
C SER A 95 10.76 12.60 -10.23
N GLY A 96 9.99 13.48 -9.59
CA GLY A 96 9.14 14.43 -10.29
C GLY A 96 10.01 15.52 -10.94
N LEU A 97 9.95 15.64 -12.27
CA LEU A 97 10.47 16.80 -12.99
C LEU A 97 9.45 17.93 -12.91
N HIS A 98 9.88 19.11 -12.46
CA HIS A 98 9.07 20.33 -12.59
C HIS A 98 8.83 20.63 -14.07
N SER A 99 7.56 20.63 -14.51
CA SER A 99 7.14 21.43 -15.65
C SER A 99 7.25 22.88 -15.20
N ALA A 100 8.32 23.56 -15.59
CA ALA A 100 8.37 25.00 -15.50
C ALA A 100 7.39 25.56 -16.53
N GLU A 101 6.24 26.03 -16.07
CA GLU A 101 5.47 27.06 -16.77
C GLU A 101 6.03 28.44 -16.43
#